data_AF-A0A1V4YEG6-F1
#
_entry.id   AF-A0A1V4YEG6-F1
#
_cell.length_a   1.000
_cell.length_b   1.000
_cell.length_c   1.000
_cell.angle_alpha   90.00
_cell.angle_beta   90.00
_cell.angle_gamma   90.00
#
_symmetry.space_group_name_H-M   'P 1'
#
loop_
_entity.id
_entity.type
_entity.pdbx_description
1 polymer ?
#
loop_
_entity_poly.entity_id
_entity_poly.type
_entity_poly.pdbx_seq_one_letter_code
_entity_poly.pdbx_strand_id
1 'polypeptide(L)'
;MGYESEADVSLEENLILTQKIVESVDIPVMADAEDGYGGPEYVSGTIQRFIDTGVAGLNLEDQIPDGKRTVYIVDEDSMIGEITAARKIAETKNVPDFIINGRTDALKSTQSREDGLEIAIERANQYLGARPI
;
A
#
# COMPACT_ATOMS: atom_id res chain seq x y z
N MET A 1 15.76 -15.81 -12.27
CA MET A 1 16.58 -14.74 -11.65
C MET A 1 15.67 -13.98 -10.71
N GLY A 2 16.15 -13.57 -9.54
CA GLY A 2 15.41 -12.71 -8.61
C GLY A 2 15.96 -11.29 -8.67
N TYR A 3 15.18 -10.32 -8.19
CA TYR A 3 15.60 -8.93 -8.03
C TYR A 3 16.53 -8.77 -6.82
N GLU A 4 17.42 -7.79 -6.85
CA GLU A 4 18.31 -7.48 -5.72
C GLU A 4 17.63 -6.59 -4.68
N SER A 5 16.70 -5.74 -5.13
CA SER A 5 15.88 -4.86 -4.31
C SER A 5 14.41 -4.94 -4.72
N GLU A 6 13.51 -4.71 -3.76
CA GLU A 6 12.08 -4.53 -3.99
C GLU A 6 11.80 -3.37 -4.95
N ALA A 7 12.57 -2.28 -4.83
CA ALA A 7 12.50 -1.11 -5.71
C ALA A 7 12.83 -1.41 -7.20
N ASP A 8 13.38 -2.58 -7.51
CA ASP A 8 13.65 -2.98 -8.90
C ASP A 8 12.42 -3.61 -9.58
N VAL A 9 11.36 -3.92 -8.84
CA VAL A 9 10.11 -4.48 -9.39
C VAL A 9 9.26 -3.34 -9.91
N SER A 10 9.02 -3.32 -11.23
CA SER A 10 8.13 -2.30 -11.80
C SER A 10 6.66 -2.59 -11.51
N LEU A 11 5.82 -1.54 -11.52
CA LEU A 11 4.36 -1.68 -11.41
C LEU A 11 3.80 -2.66 -12.45
N GLU A 12 4.29 -2.60 -13.69
CA GLU A 12 3.84 -3.50 -14.77
C GLU A 12 4.14 -4.96 -14.45
N GLU A 13 5.34 -5.26 -13.97
CA GLU A 13 5.73 -6.61 -13.59
C GLU A 13 4.91 -7.12 -12.41
N ASN A 14 4.72 -6.29 -11.38
CA ASN A 14 3.90 -6.65 -10.23
C ASN A 14 2.45 -6.95 -10.63
N LEU A 15 1.82 -6.11 -11.46
CA LEU A 15 0.45 -6.34 -11.95
C LEU A 15 0.34 -7.64 -12.76
N ILE A 16 1.28 -7.90 -13.66
CA ILE A 16 1.29 -9.13 -14.49
C ILE A 16 1.42 -10.37 -13.61
N LEU A 17 2.31 -10.33 -12.61
CA LEU A 17 2.53 -11.46 -11.70
C LEU A 17 1.34 -11.65 -10.76
N THR A 18 0.79 -10.57 -10.22
CA THR A 18 -0.41 -10.57 -9.38
C THR A 18 -1.59 -11.19 -10.11
N GLN A 19 -1.88 -10.75 -11.34
CA GLN A 19 -2.98 -11.29 -12.13
C GLN A 19 -2.83 -12.80 -12.37
N LYS A 20 -1.61 -13.28 -12.68
CA LYS A 20 -1.35 -14.72 -12.84
C LYS A 20 -1.65 -15.50 -11.57
N ILE A 21 -1.33 -14.95 -10.39
CA ILE A 21 -1.62 -15.59 -9.11
C ILE A 21 -3.14 -15.64 -8.89
N VAL A 22 -3.84 -14.52 -9.09
CA VAL A 22 -5.31 -14.43 -8.96
C VAL A 22 -5.99 -15.46 -9.87
N GLU A 23 -5.59 -15.56 -11.14
CA GLU A 23 -6.17 -16.51 -12.11
C GLU A 23 -5.87 -17.98 -11.79
N SER A 24 -4.90 -18.25 -10.92
CA SER A 24 -4.46 -19.60 -10.58
C SER A 24 -5.15 -20.18 -9.34
N VAL A 25 -5.95 -19.39 -8.61
CA VAL A 25 -6.54 -19.80 -7.33
C VAL A 25 -7.99 -19.34 -7.18
N ASP A 26 -8.79 -20.11 -6.43
CA ASP A 26 -10.19 -19.76 -6.11
C ASP A 26 -10.35 -19.06 -4.75
N ILE A 27 -9.23 -18.68 -4.10
CA ILE A 27 -9.22 -17.98 -2.81
C ILE A 27 -8.87 -16.51 -2.98
N PRO A 28 -9.33 -15.61 -2.07
CA PRO A 28 -8.97 -14.19 -2.12
C PRO A 28 -7.46 -13.96 -2.09
N VAL A 29 -6.97 -13.07 -2.95
CA VAL A 29 -5.57 -12.65 -3.03
C VAL A 29 -5.45 -11.19 -2.63
N MET A 30 -4.48 -10.89 -1.76
CA MET A 30 -4.03 -9.53 -1.47
C MET A 30 -2.74 -9.28 -2.26
N ALA A 31 -2.60 -8.10 -2.87
CA ALA A 31 -1.34 -7.69 -3.49
C ALA A 31 -0.61 -6.65 -2.66
N ASP A 32 0.70 -6.57 -2.87
CA ASP A 32 1.52 -5.48 -2.34
C ASP A 32 1.53 -4.34 -3.35
N ALA A 33 1.05 -3.15 -2.95
CA ALA A 33 1.04 -1.96 -3.79
C ALA A 33 2.19 -1.00 -3.45
N GLU A 34 3.14 -1.40 -2.60
CA GLU A 34 4.26 -0.57 -2.15
C GLU A 34 3.74 0.76 -1.57
N ASP A 35 4.42 1.87 -1.89
CA ASP A 35 4.03 3.25 -1.65
C ASP A 35 3.00 3.79 -2.67
N GLY A 36 2.45 2.93 -3.52
CA GLY A 36 1.59 3.33 -4.63
C GLY A 36 2.31 3.59 -5.96
N TYR A 37 3.60 3.27 -6.08
CA TYR A 37 4.39 3.36 -7.32
C TYR A 37 4.51 4.77 -7.91
N GLY A 38 4.81 5.75 -7.05
CA GLY A 38 4.97 7.15 -7.47
C GLY A 38 4.34 8.17 -6.53
N GLY A 39 3.85 7.74 -5.38
CA GLY A 39 3.23 8.58 -4.36
C GLY A 39 1.82 9.10 -4.72
N PRO A 40 1.33 10.15 -4.01
CA PRO A 40 -0.08 10.53 -3.99
C PRO A 40 -0.68 10.89 -5.35
N GLU A 41 0.13 11.36 -6.30
CA GLU A 41 -0.34 11.75 -7.64
C GLU A 41 -0.71 10.53 -8.50
N TYR A 42 -0.07 9.38 -8.29
CA TYR A 42 -0.25 8.18 -9.12
C TYR A 42 -1.08 7.11 -8.41
N VAL A 43 -1.16 7.15 -7.08
CA VAL A 43 -1.77 6.11 -6.23
C VAL A 43 -3.16 5.67 -6.69
N SER A 44 -4.03 6.62 -7.11
CA SER A 44 -5.39 6.30 -7.57
C SER A 44 -5.40 5.45 -8.84
N GLY A 45 -4.51 5.75 -9.78
CA GLY A 45 -4.35 4.97 -11.02
C GLY A 45 -3.76 3.60 -10.71
N THR A 46 -2.73 3.54 -9.86
CA THR A 46 -2.12 2.29 -9.39
C THR A 46 -3.17 1.36 -8.78
N ILE A 47 -3.99 1.86 -7.84
CA ILE A 47 -5.01 1.06 -7.16
C ILE A 47 -6.08 0.58 -8.11
N GLN A 48 -6.53 1.43 -9.04
CA GLN A 48 -7.51 1.02 -10.05
C GLN A 48 -6.99 -0.17 -10.87
N ARG A 49 -5.71 -0.13 -11.25
CA ARG A 49 -5.08 -1.20 -12.01
C ARG A 49 -4.93 -2.48 -11.20
N PHE A 50 -4.60 -2.38 -9.92
CA PHE A 50 -4.59 -3.55 -9.03
C PHE A 50 -5.98 -4.16 -8.87
N ILE A 51 -7.02 -3.36 -8.65
CA ILE A 51 -8.41 -3.86 -8.61
C ILE A 51 -8.76 -4.61 -9.91
N ASP A 52 -8.30 -4.10 -11.06
CA ASP A 52 -8.53 -4.74 -12.37
C ASP A 52 -7.83 -6.09 -12.54
N THR A 53 -6.84 -6.43 -11.71
CA THR A 53 -6.25 -7.78 -11.68
C THR A 53 -7.13 -8.81 -10.98
N GLY A 54 -8.18 -8.38 -10.27
CA GLY A 54 -9.09 -9.26 -9.51
C GLY A 54 -8.66 -9.54 -8.07
N VAL A 55 -7.68 -8.80 -7.53
CA VAL A 55 -7.33 -8.89 -6.10
C VAL A 55 -8.49 -8.48 -5.21
N ALA A 56 -8.54 -9.08 -4.02
CA ALA A 56 -9.53 -8.75 -2.99
C ALA A 56 -9.09 -7.54 -2.13
N GLY A 57 -7.82 -7.15 -2.20
CA GLY A 57 -7.29 -6.03 -1.44
C GLY A 57 -5.81 -5.78 -1.66
N LEU A 58 -5.29 -4.75 -0.98
CA LEU A 58 -3.91 -4.29 -1.09
C LEU A 58 -3.28 -3.98 0.26
N ASN A 59 -1.97 -4.21 0.34
CA ASN A 59 -1.10 -3.52 1.27
C ASN A 59 -0.65 -2.20 0.61
N LEU A 60 -0.72 -1.09 1.34
CA LEU A 60 -0.23 0.22 0.94
C LEU A 60 0.57 0.78 2.12
N GLU A 61 1.82 1.21 1.89
CA GLU A 61 2.73 1.63 2.97
C GLU A 61 3.05 3.12 2.97
N ASP A 62 3.35 3.66 4.15
CA ASP A 62 3.69 5.07 4.35
C ASP A 62 5.17 5.39 4.11
N GLN A 63 5.95 4.44 3.61
CA GLN A 63 7.37 4.62 3.36
C GLN A 63 7.61 5.49 2.13
N ILE A 64 8.60 6.39 2.21
CA ILE A 64 9.11 7.12 1.05
C ILE A 64 10.19 6.25 0.39
N PRO A 65 10.01 5.80 -0.87
CA PRO A 65 11.04 5.04 -1.55
C PRO A 65 12.22 5.96 -1.90
N ASP A 66 13.36 5.76 -1.23
CA ASP A 66 14.59 6.53 -1.48
C ASP A 66 15.75 5.69 -2.04
N GLY A 67 15.49 4.39 -2.28
CA GLY A 67 16.47 3.42 -2.78
C GLY A 67 17.64 3.17 -1.81
N LYS A 68 17.53 3.62 -0.55
CA LYS A 68 18.55 3.45 0.48
C LYS A 68 17.99 2.61 1.63
N ARG A 69 18.88 2.26 2.56
CA ARG A 69 18.51 1.53 3.78
C ARG A 69 17.79 2.39 4.81
N THR A 70 17.75 3.71 4.61
CA THR A 70 17.14 4.62 5.58
C THR A 70 15.64 4.66 5.30
N VAL A 71 14.85 4.27 6.30
CA VAL A 71 13.39 4.33 6.19
C VAL A 71 12.95 5.74 6.55
N TYR A 72 12.30 6.42 5.61
CA TYR A 72 11.56 7.66 5.87
C TYR A 72 10.09 7.38 5.63
N ILE A 73 9.21 8.05 6.37
CA ILE A 73 7.76 7.92 6.20
C ILE A 73 7.15 9.26 5.82
N VAL A 74 6.08 9.22 5.04
CA VAL A 74 5.28 10.41 4.71
C VAL A 74 4.60 10.98 5.95
N ASP A 75 4.14 12.21 5.87
CA ASP A 75 3.27 12.77 6.90
C ASP A 75 1.94 12.00 6.99
N GLU A 76 1.24 12.18 8.10
CA GLU A 76 -0.01 11.46 8.38
C GLU A 76 -1.11 11.76 7.36
N ASP A 77 -1.31 13.03 7.04
CA ASP A 77 -2.38 13.48 6.15
C ASP A 77 -2.18 12.92 4.73
N SER A 78 -0.93 12.84 4.27
CA SER A 78 -0.58 12.19 3.01
C SER A 78 -1.06 10.73 2.97
N MET A 79 -0.68 9.91 3.95
CA MET A 79 -1.06 8.49 3.95
C MET A 79 -2.59 8.29 4.14
N ILE A 80 -3.23 9.09 4.99
CA ILE A 80 -4.69 9.08 5.13
C ILE A 80 -5.37 9.43 3.80
N GLY A 81 -4.82 10.41 3.07
CA GLY A 81 -5.28 10.80 1.74
C GLY A 81 -5.22 9.64 0.76
N GLU A 82 -4.12 8.90 0.74
CA GLU A 82 -3.95 7.73 -0.13
C GLU A 82 -4.91 6.59 0.21
N ILE A 83 -5.07 6.24 1.49
CA ILE A 83 -6.06 5.24 1.95
C ILE A 83 -7.48 5.67 1.54
N THR A 84 -7.80 6.96 1.69
CA THR A 84 -9.11 7.50 1.31
C THR A 84 -9.34 7.43 -0.20
N ALA A 85 -8.32 7.76 -0.99
CA ALA A 85 -8.36 7.64 -2.44
C ALA A 85 -8.58 6.19 -2.87
N ALA A 86 -7.87 5.24 -2.24
CA ALA A 86 -8.02 3.82 -2.47
C ALA A 86 -9.46 3.34 -2.30
N ARG A 87 -10.10 3.73 -1.19
CA ARG A 87 -11.51 3.40 -0.91
C ARG A 87 -12.44 3.96 -1.98
N LYS A 88 -12.26 5.23 -2.34
CA LYS A 88 -13.09 5.88 -3.36
C LYS A 88 -12.97 5.20 -4.73
N ILE A 89 -11.78 4.73 -5.09
CA ILE A 89 -11.58 3.96 -6.32
C ILE A 89 -12.29 2.61 -6.23
N ALA A 90 -12.20 1.90 -5.11
CA ALA A 90 -12.92 0.65 -4.89
C ALA A 90 -14.45 0.82 -5.02
N GLU A 91 -15.01 1.87 -4.42
CA GLU A 91 -16.42 2.25 -4.57
C GLU A 91 -16.78 2.52 -6.04
N THR A 92 -15.97 3.32 -6.73
CA THR A 92 -16.18 3.66 -8.16
C THR A 92 -16.12 2.42 -9.05
N LYS A 93 -15.33 1.41 -8.65
CA LYS A 93 -15.19 0.13 -9.36
C LYS A 93 -16.22 -0.93 -8.94
N ASN A 94 -17.18 -0.57 -8.09
CA ASN A 94 -18.22 -1.46 -7.56
C ASN A 94 -17.64 -2.67 -6.81
N VAL A 95 -16.53 -2.49 -6.09
CA VAL A 95 -15.93 -3.47 -5.18
C VAL A 95 -15.88 -2.90 -3.76
N PRO A 96 -17.04 -2.60 -3.13
CA PRO A 96 -17.08 -1.92 -1.84
C PRO A 96 -16.43 -2.72 -0.68
N ASP A 97 -16.31 -4.04 -0.83
CA ASP A 97 -15.67 -4.92 0.14
C ASP A 97 -14.14 -5.04 -0.03
N PHE A 98 -13.55 -4.23 -0.93
CA PHE A 98 -12.11 -4.24 -1.17
C PHE A 98 -11.33 -3.87 0.09
N ILE A 99 -10.37 -4.71 0.45
CA ILE A 99 -9.60 -4.56 1.68
C ILE A 99 -8.38 -3.67 1.42
N ILE A 100 -8.22 -2.63 2.24
CA ILE A 100 -7.01 -1.80 2.24
C ILE A 100 -6.32 -1.99 3.59
N ASN A 101 -5.14 -2.57 3.55
CA ASN A 101 -4.24 -2.72 4.68
C ASN A 101 -3.22 -1.58 4.66
N GLY A 102 -3.51 -0.52 5.43
CA GLY A 102 -2.56 0.58 5.64
C GLY A 102 -1.39 0.11 6.51
N ARG A 103 -0.22 -0.03 5.91
CA ARG A 103 1.03 -0.42 6.57
C ARG A 103 1.80 0.83 6.98
N THR A 104 2.44 0.76 8.15
CA THR A 104 3.41 1.79 8.58
C THR A 104 4.78 1.17 8.78
N ASP A 105 5.80 1.85 8.27
CA ASP A 105 7.21 1.48 8.45
C ASP A 105 7.92 2.32 9.53
N ALA A 106 7.12 3.04 10.34
CA ALA A 106 7.59 3.91 11.43
C ALA A 106 8.54 3.24 12.43
N LEU A 107 8.45 1.91 12.60
CA LEU A 107 9.30 1.16 13.52
C LEU A 107 10.80 1.25 13.20
N LYS A 108 11.15 1.54 11.94
CA LYS A 108 12.53 1.74 11.49
C LYS A 108 12.83 3.18 11.07
N SER A 109 11.85 4.08 11.15
CA SER A 109 12.01 5.47 10.69
C SER A 109 12.74 6.38 11.68
N THR A 110 12.99 5.88 12.89
CA THR A 110 13.66 6.60 13.97
C THR A 110 14.95 5.88 14.40
N GLN A 111 15.77 6.56 15.21
CA GLN A 111 16.99 5.95 15.78
C GLN A 111 16.68 4.98 16.93
N SER A 112 15.54 5.17 17.60
CA SER A 112 15.09 4.38 18.75
C SER A 112 13.87 3.55 18.35
N ARG A 113 14.00 2.23 18.44
CA ARG A 113 12.89 1.32 18.14
C ARG A 113 11.66 1.57 19.02
N GLU A 114 11.85 2.07 20.25
CA GLU A 114 10.77 2.41 21.17
C GLU A 114 9.98 3.61 20.64
N ASP A 115 10.65 4.70 20.27
CA ASP A 115 10.04 5.89 19.65
C ASP A 115 9.32 5.52 18.34
N GLY A 116 9.94 4.66 17.53
CA GLY A 116 9.33 4.17 16.29
C GLY A 116 8.08 3.31 16.54
N LEU A 117 8.02 2.57 17.64
CA LEU A 117 6.84 1.80 18.03
C LEU A 117 5.70 2.71 18.47
N GLU A 118 5.98 3.78 19.21
CA GLU A 118 4.97 4.78 19.60
C GLU A 118 4.32 5.39 18.35
N ILE A 119 5.13 5.84 17.39
CA ILE A 119 4.65 6.38 16.11
C ILE A 119 3.85 5.32 15.33
N ALA A 120 4.33 4.07 15.27
CA ALA A 120 3.62 3.01 14.54
C ALA A 120 2.22 2.74 15.13
N ILE A 121 2.07 2.80 16.45
CA ILE A 121 0.78 2.64 17.13
C ILE A 121 -0.15 3.81 16.78
N GLU A 122 0.37 5.05 16.79
CA GLU A 122 -0.39 6.24 16.39
C GLU A 122 -0.88 6.12 14.93
N ARG A 123 0.03 5.83 14.00
CA ARG A 123 -0.27 5.63 12.57
C ARG A 123 -1.31 4.54 12.34
N ALA A 124 -1.16 3.37 12.97
CA ALA A 124 -2.11 2.28 12.83
C ALA A 124 -3.53 2.67 13.28
N ASN A 125 -3.66 3.41 14.39
CA ASN A 125 -4.96 3.89 14.87
C ASN A 125 -5.56 4.94 13.92
N GLN A 126 -4.74 5.81 13.34
CA GLN A 126 -5.18 6.83 12.37
C GLN A 126 -5.64 6.18 11.06
N TYR A 127 -4.89 5.22 10.53
CA TYR A 127 -5.26 4.47 9.32
C TYR A 127 -6.54 3.66 9.53
N LEU A 128 -6.73 3.11 10.73
CA LEU A 128 -7.99 2.49 11.14
C LEU A 128 -9.14 3.51 11.19
N GLY A 129 -8.86 4.72 11.65
CA GLY A 129 -9.80 5.85 11.73
C GLY A 129 -10.18 6.47 10.38
N ALA A 130 -9.39 6.25 9.32
CA ALA A 130 -9.69 6.66 7.94
C ALA A 130 -10.83 5.84 7.28
N ARG A 131 -11.67 5.19 8.09
CA ARG A 131 -12.90 4.53 7.66
C ARG A 131 -14.04 5.56 7.67
N PRO A 132 -14.93 5.59 6.67
CA PRO A 132 -16.13 6.42 6.73
C PRO A 132 -16.98 6.06 7.96
N ILE A 133 -17.68 7.06 8.50
CA ILE A 133 -18.75 6.89 9.50
C ILE A 133 -20.00 6.34 8.81
#